data_AF-A0A536G2U6-F1
#
_entry.id   AF-A0A536G2U6-F1
#
_cell.length_a   1.000
_cell.length_b   1.000
_cell.length_c   1.000
_cell.angle_alpha   90.00
_cell.angle_beta   90.00
_cell.angle_gamma   90.00
#
_symmetry.space_group_name_H-M   'P 1'
#
loop_
_entity.id
_entity.type
_entity.pdbx_description
1 polymer ?
#
loop_
_entity_poly.entity_id
_entity_poly.type
_entity_poly.pdbx_seq_one_letter_code
_entity_poly.pdbx_strand_id
1 'polypeptide(L)'
;MPRSTDRSTRATRDAANVSAVAVVVYALLWLLSTQVATIRTISPFADDPWDAVATYSAIFLPFVAGATWIRSLRHRSPVLAPSTAARIRRGSGLAAGIVLVAAVIDVQAIVSIGFGDRAGTGATVLVCLVAASAALAGVGLALTIRASAIAGSPALADGAVEPDIVDDVLGLAEEVATVVGLRRPVERLASALERFLDGSPVSPRRHRLWFGVVLAVAVAGAYDGWHAIREGPWASAWVPVLFGSLIAAGILAIYLGTVVPLRLLRPQGQADAPE
;
A
#
# COMPACT_ATOMS: atom_id res chain seq x y z
N MET A 1 -16.63 17.17 -2.45
CA MET A 1 -17.76 16.21 -2.45
C MET A 1 -18.61 16.46 -1.21
N PRO A 2 -19.95 16.48 -1.32
CA PRO A 2 -20.82 16.58 -0.16
C PRO A 2 -20.51 15.43 0.81
N ARG A 3 -20.50 15.71 2.13
CA ARG A 3 -20.28 14.67 3.14
C ARG A 3 -21.43 13.67 3.08
N SER A 4 -21.12 12.36 3.11
CA SER A 4 -22.15 11.31 3.19
C SER A 4 -23.03 11.53 4.43
N THR A 5 -24.31 11.23 4.33
CA THR A 5 -25.22 11.24 5.49
C THR A 5 -25.03 10.00 6.37
N ASP A 6 -24.53 8.90 5.81
CA ASP A 6 -24.24 7.66 6.54
C ASP A 6 -22.98 7.80 7.41
N ARG A 7 -23.14 7.50 8.70
CA ARG A 7 -22.10 7.68 9.71
C ARG A 7 -20.94 6.70 9.51
N SER A 8 -21.22 5.46 9.11
CA SER A 8 -20.19 4.43 8.88
C SER A 8 -19.32 4.76 7.67
N THR A 9 -19.95 5.17 6.57
CA THR A 9 -19.28 5.63 5.35
C THR A 9 -18.41 6.86 5.62
N ARG A 10 -18.94 7.87 6.32
CA ARG A 10 -18.14 9.04 6.73
C ARG A 10 -16.91 8.64 7.53
N ALA A 11 -17.08 7.87 8.60
CA ALA A 11 -15.98 7.49 9.47
C ALA A 11 -14.91 6.68 8.72
N THR A 12 -15.33 5.79 7.82
CA THR A 12 -14.42 5.01 6.96
C THR A 12 -13.63 5.92 6.01
N ARG A 13 -14.27 6.92 5.41
CA ARG A 13 -13.60 7.89 4.51
C ARG A 13 -12.65 8.81 5.25
N ASP A 14 -13.03 9.29 6.43
CA ASP A 14 -12.16 10.14 7.26
C ASP A 14 -10.90 9.36 7.66
N ALA A 15 -11.06 8.10 8.09
CA ALA A 15 -9.93 7.21 8.40
C ALA A 15 -9.02 6.98 7.17
N ALA A 16 -9.60 6.71 6.00
CA ALA A 16 -8.85 6.51 4.77
C ALA A 16 -8.09 7.77 4.33
N ASN A 17 -8.71 8.95 4.42
CA ASN A 17 -8.09 10.22 4.04
C ASN A 17 -6.95 10.58 4.99
N VAL A 18 -7.12 10.46 6.31
CA VAL A 18 -6.04 10.75 7.27
C VAL A 18 -4.89 9.77 7.10
N SER A 19 -5.18 8.48 6.92
CA SER A 19 -4.14 7.48 6.64
C SER A 19 -3.42 7.78 5.32
N ALA A 20 -4.13 8.29 4.32
CA ALA A 20 -3.51 8.71 3.06
C ALA A 20 -2.52 9.86 3.27
N VAL A 21 -2.92 10.88 4.03
CA VAL A 21 -2.05 12.02 4.36
C VAL A 21 -0.83 11.54 5.16
N ALA A 22 -1.00 10.62 6.12
CA ALA A 22 0.12 10.03 6.86
C ALA A 22 1.12 9.34 5.93
N VAL A 23 0.65 8.54 4.97
CA VAL A 23 1.50 7.87 3.96
C VAL A 23 2.23 8.88 3.10
N VAL A 24 1.58 9.95 2.65
CA VAL A 24 2.21 11.00 1.83
C VAL A 24 3.30 11.74 2.61
N VAL A 25 3.02 12.12 3.87
CA VAL A 25 4.01 12.78 4.74
C VAL A 25 5.20 11.86 5.00
N TYR A 26 4.95 10.57 5.24
CA TYR A 26 6.03 9.58 5.37
C TYR A 26 6.82 9.38 4.08
N ALA A 27 6.16 9.35 2.92
CA ALA A 27 6.86 9.27 1.63
C ALA A 27 7.77 10.49 1.39
N LEU A 28 7.34 11.68 1.82
CA LEU A 28 8.17 12.89 1.80
C LEU A 28 9.37 12.76 2.75
N LEU A 29 9.16 12.25 3.97
CA LEU A 29 10.25 11.95 4.90
C LEU A 29 11.28 11.02 4.25
N TRP A 30 10.82 9.87 3.73
CA TRP A 30 11.67 8.88 3.06
C TRP A 30 12.42 9.48 1.88
N LEU A 31 11.75 10.24 1.01
CA LEU A 31 12.38 10.87 -0.15
C LEU A 31 13.50 11.81 0.28
N LEU A 32 13.24 12.66 1.29
CA LEU A 32 14.22 13.62 1.77
C LEU A 32 15.39 12.93 2.48
N SER A 33 15.13 11.95 3.34
CA SER A 33 16.17 11.26 4.10
C SER A 33 17.04 10.34 3.25
N THR A 34 16.49 9.72 2.20
CA THR A 34 17.21 8.70 1.41
C THR A 34 17.69 9.17 0.04
N GLN A 35 16.98 10.10 -0.61
CA GLN A 35 17.27 10.50 -1.99
C GLN A 35 17.93 11.89 -2.11
N VAL A 36 17.75 12.78 -1.13
CA VAL A 36 18.39 14.10 -1.15
C VAL A 36 19.74 14.02 -0.44
N ALA A 37 20.83 14.02 -1.22
CA ALA A 37 22.19 13.79 -0.72
C ALA A 37 22.56 14.67 0.50
N THR A 38 22.23 15.96 0.47
CA THR A 38 22.54 16.91 1.56
C THR A 38 21.78 16.60 2.86
N ILE A 39 20.56 16.08 2.76
CA ILE A 39 19.75 15.68 3.92
C ILE A 39 20.17 14.29 4.41
N ARG A 40 20.48 13.37 3.48
CA ARG A 40 20.96 12.02 3.81
C ARG A 40 22.22 12.06 4.66
N THR A 41 23.18 12.95 4.36
CA THR A 41 24.44 13.05 5.12
C THR A 41 24.28 13.48 6.58
N ILE A 42 23.14 14.05 6.94
CA ILE A 42 22.83 14.48 8.31
C ILE A 42 21.73 13.63 8.96
N SER A 43 21.18 12.66 8.22
CA SER A 43 20.03 11.87 8.64
C SER A 43 20.48 10.69 9.52
N PRO A 44 19.93 10.52 10.72
CA PRO A 44 20.21 9.35 11.55
C PRO A 44 19.55 8.07 11.02
N PHE A 45 18.72 8.17 9.97
CA PHE A 45 17.98 7.05 9.39
C PHE A 45 18.76 6.35 8.27
N ALA A 46 19.90 6.93 7.85
CA ALA A 46 20.64 6.47 6.68
C ALA A 46 21.50 5.22 6.94
N ASP A 47 21.67 4.86 8.22
CA ASP A 47 22.43 3.68 8.65
C ASP A 47 21.49 2.49 8.92
N ASP A 48 22.05 1.29 8.87
CA ASP A 48 21.37 0.08 9.31
C ASP A 48 21.22 0.08 10.85
N PRO A 49 20.09 -0.39 11.41
CA PRO A 49 18.98 -1.08 10.73
C PRO A 49 17.82 -0.16 10.28
N TRP A 50 17.94 1.16 10.45
CA TRP A 50 16.84 2.10 10.20
C TRP A 50 16.53 2.23 8.70
N ASP A 51 17.56 2.28 7.85
CA ASP A 51 17.39 2.38 6.39
C ASP A 51 16.66 1.15 5.83
N ALA A 52 16.90 -0.02 6.41
CA ALA A 52 16.18 -1.25 6.05
C ALA A 52 14.67 -1.13 6.34
N VAL A 53 14.27 -0.64 7.53
CA VAL A 53 12.85 -0.42 7.87
C VAL A 53 12.22 0.61 6.97
N ALA A 54 12.93 1.69 6.66
CA ALA A 54 12.46 2.73 5.77
C ALA A 54 12.25 2.20 4.34
N THR A 55 13.20 1.40 3.85
CA THR A 55 13.13 0.73 2.54
C THR A 55 11.97 -0.25 2.46
N TYR A 56 11.82 -1.13 3.45
CA TYR A 56 10.68 -2.05 3.49
C TYR A 56 9.36 -1.29 3.52
N SER A 57 9.24 -0.26 4.36
CA SER A 57 8.02 0.56 4.41
C SER A 57 7.71 1.23 3.06
N ALA A 58 8.73 1.77 2.37
CA ALA A 58 8.59 2.38 1.05
C ALA A 58 8.17 1.37 -0.03
N ILE A 59 8.59 0.10 0.06
CA ILE A 59 8.13 -0.97 -0.83
C ILE A 59 6.68 -1.35 -0.50
N PHE A 60 6.33 -1.42 0.79
CA PHE A 60 5.09 -2.03 1.26
C PHE A 60 3.88 -1.09 1.17
N LEU A 61 4.08 0.18 1.49
CA LEU A 61 3.02 1.18 1.52
C LEU A 61 2.32 1.35 0.17
N PRO A 62 2.99 1.39 -1.00
CA PRO A 62 2.31 1.44 -2.29
C PRO A 62 1.31 0.31 -2.52
N PHE A 63 1.60 -0.91 -2.09
CA PHE A 63 0.66 -2.04 -2.24
C PHE A 63 -0.56 -1.88 -1.33
N VAL A 64 -0.33 -1.57 -0.05
CA VAL A 64 -1.41 -1.46 0.95
C VAL A 64 -2.24 -0.20 0.73
N ALA A 65 -1.59 0.97 0.74
CA ALA A 65 -2.23 2.27 0.59
C ALA A 65 -2.78 2.46 -0.83
N GLY A 66 -2.02 2.06 -1.86
CA GLY A 66 -2.48 2.15 -3.25
C GLY A 66 -3.73 1.32 -3.49
N ALA A 67 -3.77 0.05 -3.07
CA ALA A 67 -4.98 -0.76 -3.18
C ALA A 67 -6.16 -0.16 -2.40
N THR A 68 -5.89 0.39 -1.21
CA THR A 68 -6.91 1.04 -0.39
C THR A 68 -7.47 2.29 -1.07
N TRP A 69 -6.63 3.11 -1.68
CA TRP A 69 -7.03 4.33 -2.37
C TRP A 69 -7.75 4.04 -3.66
N ILE A 70 -7.25 3.11 -4.49
CA ILE A 70 -7.95 2.63 -5.69
C ILE A 70 -9.37 2.20 -5.31
N ARG A 71 -9.52 1.37 -4.28
CA ARG A 71 -10.85 0.95 -3.82
C ARG A 71 -11.70 2.12 -3.32
N SER A 72 -11.13 3.02 -2.52
CA SER A 72 -11.82 4.21 -2.03
C SER A 72 -12.29 5.12 -3.18
N LEU A 73 -11.46 5.26 -4.22
CA LEU A 73 -11.75 6.04 -5.41
C LEU A 73 -12.75 5.35 -6.33
N ARG A 74 -12.76 4.02 -6.41
CA ARG A 74 -13.75 3.28 -7.21
C ARG A 74 -15.14 3.35 -6.59
N HIS A 75 -15.23 3.27 -5.26
CA HIS A 75 -16.48 3.16 -4.52
C HIS A 75 -16.88 4.51 -3.88
N ARG A 76 -17.19 5.50 -4.72
CA ARG A 76 -17.56 6.86 -4.27
C ARG A 76 -19.05 7.03 -3.90
N SER A 77 -19.84 5.97 -3.93
CA SER A 77 -21.28 5.97 -3.63
C SER A 77 -21.61 6.67 -2.30
N PRO A 78 -22.78 7.31 -2.16
CA PRO A 78 -23.17 7.98 -0.92
C PRO A 78 -23.14 7.04 0.30
N VAL A 79 -23.45 5.77 0.11
CA VAL A 79 -23.37 4.70 1.12
C VAL A 79 -22.47 3.60 0.59
N LEU A 80 -21.46 3.21 1.36
CA LEU A 80 -20.56 2.11 1.00
C LEU A 80 -21.19 0.76 1.34
N ALA A 81 -20.95 -0.24 0.48
CA ALA A 81 -21.22 -1.63 0.83
C ALA A 81 -20.40 -2.02 2.08
N PRO A 82 -20.97 -2.77 3.05
CA PRO A 82 -20.27 -3.11 4.29
C PRO A 82 -18.93 -3.84 4.09
N SER A 83 -18.86 -4.75 3.11
CA SER A 83 -17.63 -5.47 2.73
C SER A 83 -16.55 -4.51 2.24
N THR A 84 -16.87 -3.68 1.24
CA THR A 84 -15.97 -2.63 0.72
C THR A 84 -15.48 -1.69 1.83
N ALA A 85 -16.39 -1.22 2.69
CA ALA A 85 -16.04 -0.36 3.81
C ALA A 85 -15.08 -1.06 4.78
N ALA A 86 -15.29 -2.34 5.08
CA ALA A 86 -14.40 -3.12 5.94
C ALA A 86 -12.99 -3.29 5.32
N ARG A 87 -12.89 -3.51 4.00
CA ARG A 87 -11.60 -3.57 3.29
C ARG A 87 -10.86 -2.24 3.35
N ILE A 88 -11.56 -1.13 3.09
CA ILE A 88 -10.97 0.21 3.17
C ILE A 88 -10.45 0.49 4.58
N ARG A 89 -11.21 0.15 5.63
CA ARG A 89 -10.77 0.29 7.02
C ARG A 89 -9.54 -0.56 7.32
N ARG A 90 -9.54 -1.84 6.94
CA ARG A 90 -8.38 -2.73 7.16
C ARG A 90 -7.13 -2.21 6.45
N GLY A 91 -7.25 -1.81 5.19
CA GLY A 91 -6.14 -1.27 4.42
C GLY A 91 -5.62 0.06 4.98
N SER A 92 -6.52 0.95 5.41
CA SER A 92 -6.17 2.21 6.08
C SER A 92 -5.44 1.96 7.40
N GLY A 93 -5.95 1.03 8.22
CA GLY A 93 -5.33 0.63 9.48
C GLY A 93 -3.96 -0.01 9.30
N LEU A 94 -3.80 -0.89 8.31
CA LEU A 94 -2.50 -1.49 7.96
C LEU A 94 -1.50 -0.43 7.49
N ALA A 95 -1.91 0.48 6.60
CA ALA A 95 -1.05 1.56 6.12
C ALA A 95 -0.62 2.49 7.28
N ALA A 96 -1.56 2.91 8.13
CA ALA A 96 -1.27 3.70 9.31
C ALA A 96 -0.35 2.95 10.29
N GLY A 97 -0.57 1.64 10.49
CA GLY A 97 0.29 0.81 11.33
C GLY A 97 1.72 0.73 10.81
N ILE A 98 1.92 0.54 9.51
CA ILE A 98 3.25 0.53 8.89
C ILE A 98 3.95 1.89 9.12
N VAL A 99 3.26 3.01 8.83
CA VAL A 99 3.83 4.35 9.06
C VAL A 99 4.16 4.59 10.54
N LEU A 100 3.33 4.10 11.46
CA LEU A 100 3.57 4.26 12.89
C LEU A 100 4.79 3.46 13.37
N VAL A 101 4.94 2.21 12.89
CA VAL A 101 6.13 1.39 13.18
C VAL A 101 7.39 2.08 12.62
N ALA A 102 7.35 2.54 11.38
CA ALA A 102 8.48 3.25 10.77
C ALA A 102 8.84 4.51 11.57
N ALA A 103 7.85 5.33 11.95
CA ALA A 103 8.09 6.53 12.73
C ALA A 103 8.66 6.24 14.14
N VAL A 104 8.25 5.15 14.79
CA VAL A 104 8.84 4.73 16.08
C VAL A 104 10.32 4.37 15.91
N ILE A 105 10.65 3.66 14.83
CA ILE A 105 12.04 3.32 14.49
C ILE A 105 12.85 4.57 14.15
N ASP A 106 12.27 5.55 13.44
CA ASP A 106 12.91 6.84 13.18
C ASP A 106 13.17 7.62 14.49
N VAL A 107 12.20 7.64 15.43
CA VAL A 107 12.40 8.24 16.75
C VAL A 107 13.53 7.55 17.50
N GLN A 108 13.61 6.21 17.44
CA GLN A 108 14.72 5.47 18.03
C GLN A 108 16.06 5.89 17.41
N ALA A 109 16.13 6.06 16.09
CA ALA A 109 17.34 6.53 15.39
C ALA A 109 17.78 7.90 15.92
N ILE A 110 16.84 8.84 16.02
CA ILE A 110 17.09 10.19 16.55
C ILE A 110 17.62 10.13 17.99
N VAL A 111 17.04 9.28 18.83
CA VAL A 111 17.44 9.18 20.25
C VAL A 111 18.79 8.48 20.43
N SER A 112 19.08 7.47 19.59
CA SER A 112 20.27 6.62 19.74
C SER A 112 21.52 7.20 19.07
N ILE A 113 21.38 7.75 17.86
CA ILE A 113 22.49 8.31 17.10
C ILE A 113 22.55 9.83 17.28
N GLY A 114 21.40 10.49 17.34
CA GLY A 114 21.33 11.95 17.29
C GLY A 114 21.58 12.51 15.89
N PHE A 115 21.58 13.83 15.80
CA PHE A 115 21.98 14.54 14.59
C PHE A 115 23.42 15.07 14.76
N GLY A 116 24.21 15.08 13.69
CA GLY A 116 25.55 15.68 13.74
C GLY A 116 25.53 17.19 13.94
N ASP A 117 26.66 17.76 14.38
CA ASP A 117 26.83 19.18 14.78
C ASP A 117 26.39 20.21 13.72
N ARG A 118 26.29 19.81 12.44
CA ARG A 118 25.95 20.67 11.30
C ARG A 118 24.54 20.46 10.76
N ALA A 119 23.68 19.69 11.45
CA ALA A 119 22.38 19.33 10.89
C ALA A 119 21.40 20.50 10.75
N GLY A 120 21.54 21.55 11.58
CA GLY A 120 20.82 22.82 11.45
C GLY A 120 19.33 22.67 11.18
N THR A 121 18.82 23.41 10.19
CA THR A 121 17.40 23.37 9.77
C THR A 121 16.97 22.00 9.23
N GLY A 122 17.89 21.21 8.67
CA GLY A 122 17.58 19.89 8.13
C GLY A 122 17.13 18.90 9.21
N ALA A 123 17.77 18.93 10.39
CA ALA A 123 17.31 18.15 11.55
C ALA A 123 15.89 18.55 11.96
N THR A 124 15.60 19.85 12.03
CA THR A 124 14.25 20.33 12.37
C THR A 124 13.20 19.81 11.40
N VAL A 125 13.47 19.88 10.09
CA VAL A 125 12.56 19.35 9.06
C VAL A 125 12.31 17.86 9.24
N LEU A 126 13.37 17.07 9.44
CA LEU A 126 13.25 15.62 9.64
C LEU A 126 12.46 15.28 10.91
N VAL A 127 12.75 15.94 12.03
CA VAL A 127 11.99 15.75 13.29
C VAL A 127 10.52 16.13 13.12
N CYS A 128 10.23 17.26 12.46
CA CYS A 128 8.86 17.67 12.17
C CYS A 128 8.12 16.65 11.30
N LEU A 129 8.78 16.09 10.28
CA LEU A 129 8.19 15.07 9.42
C LEU A 129 7.94 13.76 10.16
N VAL A 130 8.89 13.29 10.97
CA VAL A 130 8.71 12.11 11.84
C VAL A 130 7.54 12.31 12.79
N ALA A 131 7.48 13.45 13.48
CA ALA A 131 6.40 13.77 14.40
C ALA A 131 5.04 13.87 13.69
N ALA A 132 5.00 14.51 12.52
CA ALA A 132 3.79 14.64 11.70
C ALA A 132 3.32 13.26 11.21
N SER A 133 4.21 12.42 10.69
CA SER A 133 3.92 11.05 10.28
C SER A 133 3.36 10.23 11.45
N ALA A 134 4.00 10.26 12.61
CA ALA A 134 3.55 9.55 13.80
C ALA A 134 2.16 10.03 14.27
N ALA A 135 1.96 11.34 14.37
CA ALA A 135 0.69 11.93 14.81
C ALA A 135 -0.44 11.60 13.84
N LEU A 136 -0.23 11.78 12.53
CA LEU A 136 -1.23 11.49 11.50
C LEU A 136 -1.54 9.99 11.44
N ALA A 137 -0.54 9.12 11.53
CA ALA A 137 -0.74 7.68 11.58
C ALA A 137 -1.51 7.27 12.83
N GLY A 138 -1.16 7.82 14.00
CA GLY A 138 -1.89 7.60 15.25
C GLY A 138 -3.36 8.03 15.17
N VAL A 139 -3.63 9.21 14.61
CA VAL A 139 -5.01 9.67 14.36
C VAL A 139 -5.72 8.78 13.34
N GLY A 140 -5.06 8.41 12.24
CA GLY A 140 -5.62 7.52 11.21
C GLY A 140 -6.00 6.15 11.77
N LEU A 141 -5.15 5.59 12.64
CA LEU A 141 -5.42 4.33 13.33
C LEU A 141 -6.58 4.47 14.33
N ALA A 142 -6.61 5.54 15.14
CA ALA A 142 -7.70 5.81 16.07
C ALA A 142 -9.05 5.98 15.34
N LEU A 143 -9.06 6.69 14.20
CA LEU A 143 -10.23 6.83 13.34
C LEU A 143 -10.65 5.50 12.73
N THR A 144 -9.70 4.64 12.34
CA THR A 144 -9.98 3.30 11.83
C THR A 144 -10.63 2.41 12.90
N ILE A 145 -10.13 2.44 14.13
CA ILE A 145 -10.70 1.72 15.28
C ILE A 145 -12.12 2.24 15.56
N ARG A 146 -12.29 3.56 15.61
CA ARG A 146 -13.60 4.19 15.81
C ARG A 146 -14.59 3.84 14.69
N ALA A 147 -14.16 3.87 13.44
CA ALA A 147 -14.99 3.52 12.30
C ALA A 147 -15.41 2.04 12.35
N SER A 148 -14.53 1.16 12.82
CA SER A 148 -14.83 -0.26 13.03
C SER A 148 -15.84 -0.46 14.16
N ALA A 149 -15.71 0.28 15.26
CA ALA A 149 -16.68 0.25 16.35
C ALA A 149 -18.07 0.76 15.92
N ILE A 150 -18.13 1.80 15.08
CA ILE A 150 -19.39 2.34 14.53
C ILE A 150 -20.06 1.33 13.58
N ALA A 151 -19.26 0.61 12.78
CA ALA A 151 -19.79 -0.34 11.81
C ALA A 151 -20.38 -1.61 12.46
N GLY A 152 -19.97 -1.93 13.70
CA GLY A 152 -20.33 -3.18 14.36
C GLY A 152 -19.74 -4.43 13.68
N SER A 153 -20.10 -5.61 14.16
CA SER A 153 -19.77 -6.87 13.50
C SER A 153 -20.62 -7.01 12.23
N PRO A 154 -20.03 -7.05 11.02
CA PRO A 154 -20.81 -7.24 9.81
C PRO A 154 -21.40 -8.65 9.85
N ALA A 155 -22.72 -8.76 9.76
CA ALA A 155 -23.32 -9.95 9.18
C ALA A 155 -22.85 -9.98 7.73
N LEU A 156 -21.88 -10.84 7.42
CA LEU A 156 -21.49 -11.09 6.04
C LEU A 156 -22.73 -11.66 5.36
N ALA A 157 -23.35 -10.89 4.47
CA ALA A 157 -24.39 -11.41 3.62
C ALA A 157 -23.72 -12.45 2.72
N ASP A 158 -23.90 -13.72 3.07
CA ASP A 158 -23.44 -14.85 2.27
C ASP A 158 -24.09 -14.74 0.89
N GLY A 159 -23.28 -14.53 -0.15
CA GLY A 159 -23.71 -14.63 -1.55
C GLY A 159 -23.25 -13.52 -2.48
N ALA A 160 -22.89 -12.33 -1.99
CA ALA A 160 -22.44 -11.26 -2.88
C ALA A 160 -21.00 -11.49 -3.38
N VAL A 161 -20.81 -11.53 -4.70
CA VAL A 161 -19.49 -11.55 -5.33
C VAL A 161 -18.80 -10.22 -5.03
N GLU A 162 -17.82 -10.25 -4.11
CA GLU A 162 -17.07 -9.04 -3.76
C GLU A 162 -15.92 -8.82 -4.76
N PRO A 163 -15.80 -7.61 -5.34
CA PRO A 163 -14.77 -7.29 -6.34
C PRO A 163 -13.37 -7.35 -5.75
N ASP A 164 -12.38 -7.69 -6.57
CA ASP A 164 -10.98 -7.58 -6.21
C ASP A 164 -10.36 -6.25 -6.65
N ILE A 165 -9.06 -6.05 -6.36
CA ILE A 165 -8.43 -4.77 -6.70
C ILE A 165 -8.28 -4.59 -8.21
N VAL A 166 -8.21 -5.67 -8.98
CA VAL A 166 -8.09 -5.60 -10.43
C VAL A 166 -9.41 -5.12 -11.01
N ASP A 167 -10.54 -5.64 -10.52
CA ASP A 167 -11.88 -5.15 -10.87
C ASP A 167 -12.01 -3.63 -10.56
N ASP A 168 -11.52 -3.21 -9.38
CA ASP A 168 -11.54 -1.80 -8.98
C ASP A 168 -10.68 -0.90 -9.90
N VAL A 169 -9.50 -1.37 -10.32
CA VAL A 169 -8.60 -0.66 -11.26
C VAL A 169 -9.23 -0.56 -12.64
N LEU A 170 -9.77 -1.65 -13.18
CA LEU A 170 -10.38 -1.68 -14.50
C LEU A 170 -11.59 -0.75 -14.55
N GLY A 171 -12.47 -0.81 -13.55
CA GLY A 171 -13.62 0.10 -13.46
C GLY A 171 -13.20 1.57 -13.35
N LEU A 172 -12.15 1.89 -12.59
CA LEU A 172 -11.60 3.25 -12.54
C LEU A 172 -11.01 3.69 -13.88
N ALA A 173 -10.31 2.80 -14.57
CA ALA A 173 -9.73 3.10 -15.88
C ALA A 173 -10.83 3.42 -16.90
N GLU A 174 -11.93 2.68 -16.90
CA GLU A 174 -13.09 2.94 -17.75
C GLU A 174 -13.79 4.27 -17.44
N GLU A 175 -13.93 4.60 -16.15
CA GLU A 175 -14.48 5.90 -15.71
C GLU A 175 -13.61 7.06 -16.23
N VAL A 176 -12.29 6.99 -16.05
CA VAL A 176 -11.35 8.00 -16.55
C VAL A 176 -11.36 8.05 -18.08
N ALA A 177 -11.35 6.89 -18.74
CA ALA A 177 -11.40 6.76 -20.19
C ALA A 177 -12.65 7.40 -20.81
N THR A 178 -13.78 7.32 -20.10
CA THR A 178 -15.03 7.97 -20.50
C THR A 178 -14.88 9.50 -20.51
N VAL A 179 -14.20 10.07 -19.51
CA VAL A 179 -13.95 11.52 -19.44
C VAL A 179 -12.99 11.99 -20.54
N VAL A 180 -11.98 11.19 -20.90
CA VAL A 180 -10.97 11.56 -21.91
C VAL A 180 -11.28 11.10 -23.34
N GLY A 181 -12.45 10.48 -23.58
CA GLY A 181 -12.86 10.02 -24.90
C GLY A 181 -12.17 8.74 -25.40
N LEU A 182 -11.51 7.98 -24.51
CA LEU A 182 -10.81 6.72 -24.81
C LEU A 182 -11.58 5.48 -24.31
N ARG A 183 -12.89 5.61 -24.11
CA ARG A 183 -13.73 4.55 -23.53
C ARG A 183 -13.60 3.21 -24.25
N ARG A 184 -13.80 3.17 -25.57
CA ARG A 184 -13.79 1.93 -26.36
C ARG A 184 -12.48 1.13 -26.29
N PRO A 185 -11.27 1.72 -26.48
CA PRO A 185 -10.04 0.95 -26.37
C PRO A 185 -9.80 0.44 -24.95
N VAL A 186 -10.17 1.20 -23.92
CA VAL A 186 -10.01 0.80 -22.51
C VAL A 186 -10.98 -0.33 -22.14
N GLU A 187 -12.26 -0.24 -22.52
CA GLU A 187 -13.23 -1.33 -22.33
C GLU A 187 -12.76 -2.63 -23.01
N ARG A 188 -12.24 -2.54 -24.25
CA ARG A 188 -11.70 -3.72 -24.95
C ARG A 188 -10.54 -4.35 -24.19
N LEU A 189 -9.64 -3.54 -23.65
CA LEU A 189 -8.50 -4.00 -22.85
C LEU A 189 -8.98 -4.62 -21.53
N ALA A 190 -9.91 -3.96 -20.84
CA ALA A 190 -10.52 -4.45 -19.60
C ALA A 190 -11.19 -5.81 -19.81
N SER A 191 -12.06 -5.94 -20.82
CA SER A 191 -12.70 -7.22 -21.15
C SER A 191 -11.69 -8.29 -21.59
N ALA A 192 -10.60 -7.93 -22.27
CA ALA A 192 -9.55 -8.88 -22.62
C ALA A 192 -8.80 -9.38 -21.37
N LEU A 193 -8.50 -8.48 -20.43
CA LEU A 193 -7.89 -8.82 -19.15
C LEU A 193 -8.82 -9.67 -18.29
N GLU A 194 -10.10 -9.32 -18.18
CA GLU A 194 -11.10 -10.13 -17.45
C GLU A 194 -11.21 -11.54 -18.03
N ARG A 195 -11.32 -11.68 -19.36
CA ARG A 195 -11.34 -13.00 -20.02
C ARG A 195 -10.07 -13.80 -19.73
N PHE A 196 -8.90 -13.15 -19.71
CA PHE A 196 -7.66 -13.81 -19.32
C PHE A 196 -7.68 -14.25 -17.85
N LEU A 197 -8.10 -13.37 -16.94
CA LEU A 197 -8.15 -13.64 -15.50
C LEU A 197 -9.19 -14.72 -15.15
N ASP A 198 -10.28 -14.83 -15.89
CA ASP A 198 -11.34 -15.79 -15.56
C ASP A 198 -11.23 -17.10 -16.36
N GLY A 199 -10.68 -17.07 -17.58
CA GLY A 199 -10.60 -18.24 -18.48
C GLY A 199 -9.22 -18.89 -18.59
N SER A 200 -8.13 -18.19 -18.25
CA SER A 200 -6.78 -18.71 -18.49
C SER A 200 -6.38 -19.80 -17.48
N PRO A 201 -5.74 -20.90 -17.93
CA PRO A 201 -5.19 -21.90 -17.02
C PRO A 201 -4.07 -21.34 -16.15
N VAL A 202 -3.40 -20.26 -16.57
CA VAL A 202 -2.32 -19.60 -15.83
C VAL A 202 -2.80 -18.36 -15.08
N SER A 203 -4.12 -18.22 -14.87
CA SER A 203 -4.69 -17.04 -14.21
C SER A 203 -4.15 -16.84 -12.78
N PRO A 204 -3.75 -15.61 -12.41
CA PRO A 204 -3.48 -15.22 -11.03
C PRO A 204 -4.63 -15.52 -10.05
N ARG A 205 -5.89 -15.47 -10.50
CA ARG A 205 -7.07 -15.79 -9.67
C ARG A 205 -7.17 -17.28 -9.33
N ARG A 206 -6.69 -18.15 -10.23
CA ARG A 206 -6.60 -19.60 -10.04
C ARG A 206 -5.40 -19.99 -9.18
N HIS A 207 -4.28 -19.35 -9.45
CA HIS A 207 -2.98 -19.70 -8.89
C HIS A 207 -2.44 -18.60 -7.97
N ARG A 208 -3.28 -18.11 -7.04
CA ARG A 208 -2.98 -16.94 -6.20
C ARG A 208 -1.65 -17.06 -5.45
N LEU A 209 -1.35 -18.21 -4.85
CA LEU A 209 -0.10 -18.40 -4.12
C LEU A 209 1.10 -18.38 -5.06
N TRP A 210 1.03 -19.12 -6.17
CA TRP A 210 2.08 -19.14 -7.20
C TRP A 210 2.31 -17.77 -7.81
N PHE A 211 1.25 -17.01 -8.09
CA PHE A 211 1.37 -15.64 -8.56
C PHE A 211 2.13 -14.77 -7.55
N GLY A 212 1.83 -14.90 -6.25
CA GLY A 212 2.57 -14.21 -5.19
C GLY A 212 4.05 -14.56 -5.16
N VAL A 213 4.40 -15.84 -5.30
CA VAL A 213 5.78 -16.32 -5.36
C VAL A 213 6.50 -15.75 -6.59
N VAL A 214 5.89 -15.86 -7.77
CA VAL A 214 6.45 -15.34 -9.02
C VAL A 214 6.65 -13.83 -8.94
N LEU A 215 5.67 -13.10 -8.41
CA LEU A 215 5.77 -11.65 -8.20
C LEU A 215 6.92 -11.30 -7.26
N ALA A 216 7.03 -12.00 -6.12
CA ALA A 216 8.10 -11.78 -5.15
C ALA A 216 9.49 -12.01 -5.75
N VAL A 217 9.68 -13.11 -6.48
CA VAL A 217 10.94 -13.42 -7.18
C VAL A 217 11.24 -12.39 -8.27
N ALA A 218 10.25 -12.00 -9.07
CA ALA A 218 10.43 -11.04 -10.15
C ALA A 218 10.83 -9.66 -9.63
N VAL A 219 10.19 -9.18 -8.55
CA VAL A 219 10.52 -7.89 -7.94
C VAL A 219 11.89 -7.93 -7.27
N ALA A 220 12.23 -9.01 -6.56
CA ALA A 220 13.57 -9.18 -5.99
C ALA A 220 14.66 -9.14 -7.06
N GLY A 221 14.49 -9.90 -8.15
CA GLY A 221 15.43 -9.88 -9.27
C GLY A 221 15.51 -8.51 -9.97
N ALA A 222 14.40 -7.80 -10.11
CA ALA A 222 14.39 -6.43 -10.65
C ALA A 222 15.14 -5.46 -9.73
N TYR A 223 14.99 -5.59 -8.41
CA TYR A 223 15.71 -4.78 -7.44
C TYR A 223 17.22 -5.08 -7.49
N ASP A 224 17.61 -6.35 -7.51
CA ASP A 224 19.02 -6.75 -7.61
C ASP A 224 19.66 -6.23 -8.90
N GLY A 225 18.93 -6.30 -10.02
CA GLY A 225 19.36 -5.74 -11.31
C GLY A 225 19.50 -4.23 -11.27
N TRP A 226 18.52 -3.53 -10.68
CA TRP A 226 18.58 -2.08 -10.49
C TRP A 226 19.76 -1.67 -9.62
N HIS A 227 19.98 -2.35 -8.50
CA HIS A 227 21.13 -2.12 -7.62
C HIS A 227 22.44 -2.31 -8.39
N ALA A 228 22.57 -3.39 -9.16
CA ALA A 228 23.77 -3.66 -9.95
C ALA A 228 24.05 -2.57 -11.01
N ILE A 229 23.01 -1.97 -11.59
CA ILE A 229 23.13 -0.86 -12.53
C ILE A 229 23.59 0.42 -11.82
N ARG A 230 23.07 0.70 -10.62
CA ARG A 230 23.31 1.95 -9.89
C ARG A 230 24.64 1.95 -9.14
N GLU A 231 24.93 0.87 -8.42
CA GLU A 231 26.07 0.76 -7.48
C GLU A 231 27.22 -0.11 -8.02
N GLY A 232 27.02 -0.73 -9.19
CA GLY A 232 27.97 -1.67 -9.80
C GLY A 232 27.73 -3.12 -9.40
N PRO A 233 28.49 -4.07 -9.97
CA PRO A 233 28.28 -5.49 -9.75
C PRO A 233 28.49 -5.87 -8.28
N TRP A 234 27.69 -6.81 -7.80
CA TRP A 234 27.84 -7.38 -6.47
C TRP A 234 29.24 -7.97 -6.28
N ALA A 235 29.82 -7.76 -5.09
CA ALA A 235 31.15 -8.28 -4.75
C ALA A 235 31.24 -9.82 -4.85
N SER A 236 30.10 -10.52 -4.76
CA SER A 236 30.01 -11.96 -4.97
C SER A 236 28.58 -12.37 -5.35
N ALA A 237 28.44 -13.53 -6.00
CA ALA A 237 27.15 -14.06 -6.43
C ALA A 237 26.21 -14.46 -5.27
N TRP A 238 26.72 -14.68 -4.04
CA TRP A 238 25.86 -15.07 -2.91
C TRP A 238 25.12 -13.88 -2.30
N VAL A 239 25.68 -12.66 -2.38
CA VAL A 239 25.06 -11.44 -1.83
C VAL A 239 23.69 -11.14 -2.45
N PRO A 240 23.52 -11.10 -3.80
CA PRO A 240 22.20 -10.89 -4.40
C PRO A 240 21.25 -12.04 -4.09
N VAL A 241 21.74 -13.28 -3.95
CA VAL A 241 20.88 -14.41 -3.56
C VAL A 241 20.31 -14.20 -2.16
N LEU A 242 21.13 -13.84 -1.17
CA LEU A 242 20.66 -13.62 0.19
C LEU A 242 19.72 -12.41 0.25
N PHE A 243 20.15 -11.29 -0.32
CA PHE A 243 19.42 -10.03 -0.28
C PHE A 243 18.09 -10.11 -1.06
N GLY A 244 18.12 -10.66 -2.28
CA GLY A 244 16.94 -10.94 -3.07
C GLY A 244 15.99 -11.93 -2.39
N SER A 245 16.49 -12.92 -1.66
CA SER A 245 15.66 -13.84 -0.87
C SER A 245 14.93 -13.12 0.27
N LEU A 246 15.59 -12.18 0.96
CA LEU A 246 14.97 -11.36 2.01
C LEU A 246 13.89 -10.43 1.43
N ILE A 247 14.16 -9.78 0.30
CA ILE A 247 13.17 -8.96 -0.41
C ILE A 247 11.99 -9.82 -0.84
N ALA A 248 12.23 -10.96 -1.48
CA ALA A 248 11.18 -11.86 -1.93
C ALA A 248 10.33 -12.36 -0.75
N ALA A 249 10.96 -12.74 0.37
CA ALA A 249 10.25 -13.14 1.57
C ALA A 249 9.38 -12.01 2.14
N GLY A 250 9.89 -10.77 2.18
CA GLY A 250 9.13 -9.59 2.61
C GLY A 250 7.93 -9.31 1.71
N ILE A 251 8.12 -9.32 0.39
CA ILE A 251 7.04 -9.12 -0.60
C ILE A 251 6.00 -10.22 -0.49
N LEU A 252 6.43 -11.48 -0.36
CA LEU A 252 5.52 -12.61 -0.21
C LEU A 252 4.74 -12.52 1.10
N ALA A 253 5.38 -12.16 2.21
CA ALA A 253 4.72 -11.99 3.49
C ALA A 253 3.60 -10.94 3.43
N ILE A 254 3.83 -9.84 2.71
CA ILE A 254 2.80 -8.80 2.51
C ILE A 254 1.74 -9.25 1.56
N TYR A 255 2.13 -9.84 0.45
CA TYR A 255 1.19 -10.40 -0.50
C TYR A 255 0.23 -11.32 0.27
N LEU A 256 0.73 -12.29 1.04
CA LEU A 256 -0.11 -13.16 1.86
C LEU A 256 -0.92 -12.39 2.92
N GLY A 257 -0.30 -11.42 3.59
CA GLY A 257 -0.93 -10.55 4.59
C GLY A 257 -1.99 -9.59 4.03
N THR A 258 -2.04 -9.37 2.71
CA THR A 258 -2.95 -8.41 2.05
C THR A 258 -3.90 -9.07 1.07
N VAL A 259 -3.54 -10.20 0.47
CA VAL A 259 -4.35 -10.92 -0.54
C VAL A 259 -5.70 -11.32 -0.01
N VAL A 260 -5.75 -11.86 1.20
CA VAL A 260 -7.03 -12.19 1.84
C VAL A 260 -7.64 -10.96 2.50
N PRO A 261 -6.94 -10.17 3.35
CA PRO A 261 -7.56 -9.06 4.08
C PRO A 261 -7.98 -7.87 3.23
N LEU A 262 -7.30 -7.62 2.12
CA LEU A 262 -7.62 -6.56 1.15
C LEU A 262 -8.20 -7.10 -0.16
N ARG A 263 -8.43 -8.40 -0.29
CA ARG A 263 -8.99 -9.03 -1.49
C ARG A 263 -8.30 -8.52 -2.76
N LEU A 264 -6.96 -8.65 -2.78
CA LEU A 264 -6.17 -8.22 -3.93
C LEU A 264 -6.49 -9.04 -5.18
N LEU A 265 -6.80 -10.32 -5.01
CA LEU A 265 -7.29 -11.19 -6.08
C LEU A 265 -8.46 -12.00 -5.54
N ARG A 266 -9.59 -12.04 -6.25
CA ARG A 266 -10.73 -12.90 -5.89
C ARG A 266 -10.45 -14.35 -6.33
N PRO A 267 -11.00 -15.36 -5.64
CA PRO A 267 -10.97 -16.74 -6.13
C PRO A 267 -11.69 -16.88 -7.48
N GLN A 268 -11.18 -17.74 -8.35
CA GLN A 268 -11.86 -18.11 -9.59
C GLN A 268 -13.17 -18.86 -9.27
N GLY A 269 -14.25 -18.60 -10.02
CA GLY A 269 -15.54 -19.29 -9.88
C GLY A 269 -16.61 -18.55 -9.06
N GLN A 270 -16.29 -17.39 -8.47
CA GLN A 270 -17.28 -16.41 -8.01
C GLN A 270 -17.71 -15.50 -9.17
N ALA A 271 -18.17 -16.09 -10.28
CA ALA A 271 -18.77 -15.30 -11.36
C ALA A 271 -20.13 -14.78 -10.90
N ASP A 272 -20.52 -13.61 -11.41
CA ASP A 272 -21.75 -12.91 -11.07
C ASP A 272 -22.94 -13.89 -11.08
N ALA A 273 -23.54 -14.11 -9.91
CA ALA A 273 -24.88 -14.67 -9.88
C ALA A 273 -25.75 -13.69 -10.69
N PRO A 274 -26.60 -14.18 -11.62
CA PRO A 274 -27.44 -13.30 -12.40
C PRO A 274 -28.27 -12.42 -11.45
N GLU A 275 -28.20 -11.09 -11.66
CA GLU A 275 -29.03 -10.10 -10.97
C GLU A 275 -30.53 -10.36 -11.17
#